data_AF-A0A068U3F7-F1
#
_entry.id   AF-A0A068U3F7-F1
#
_cell.length_a   1.000
_cell.length_b   1.000
_cell.length_c   1.000
_cell.angle_alpha   90.00
_cell.angle_beta   90.00
_cell.angle_gamma   90.00
#
_symmetry.space_group_name_H-M   'P 1'
#
loop_
_entity.id
_entity.type
_entity.pdbx_description
1 polymer ?
#
loop_
_entity_poly.entity_id
_entity_poly.type
_entity_poly.pdbx_seq_one_letter_code
_entity_poly.pdbx_strand_id
1 'polypeptide(L)'
;MASSTKLRRSSCSFPIVLVSFLNFILFILSSASLAPIILLKTPPTCLGWAFLTVSCISLLSSFIGFYSQLTHFCFMTHVSLLLTSLIGQILAIVALFRKEKSSLSMLKSPRDPREAKLLVRMECGVLMAMFVMQVGVLILTCAVHSCLMREYEGLEADKEAVERKRSMRIAKVQEESMANAAKLAEIKSKKLDERVKSKYGQWVKTDFEG
;
A
#
# COMPACT_ATOMS: atom_id res chain seq x y z
N MET A 1 -5.21 -0.98 -25.58
CA MET A 1 -5.44 -0.74 -24.13
C MET A 1 -4.68 -1.70 -23.19
N ALA A 2 -4.25 -2.91 -23.62
CA ALA A 2 -3.54 -3.86 -22.74
C ALA A 2 -2.01 -3.60 -22.54
N SER A 3 -1.39 -2.67 -23.28
CA SER A 3 0.07 -2.44 -23.19
C SER A 3 0.47 -1.51 -22.03
N SER A 4 -0.33 -0.49 -21.73
CA SER A 4 -0.03 0.50 -20.67
C SER A 4 -0.08 -0.13 -19.28
N THR A 5 -1.05 -1.02 -19.03
CA THR A 5 -1.16 -1.76 -17.75
C THR A 5 -0.02 -2.75 -17.54
N LYS A 6 0.45 -3.45 -18.59
CA LYS A 6 1.60 -4.38 -18.47
C LYS A 6 2.93 -3.66 -18.24
N LEU A 7 3.17 -2.55 -18.93
CA LEU A 7 4.40 -1.77 -18.77
C LEU A 7 4.49 -1.13 -17.37
N ARG A 8 3.36 -0.62 -16.85
CA ARG A 8 3.28 0.05 -15.54
C ARG A 8 3.41 -0.93 -14.36
N ARG A 9 2.79 -2.11 -14.46
CA ARG A 9 2.91 -3.20 -13.45
C ARG A 9 4.34 -3.74 -13.35
N SER A 10 5.11 -3.70 -14.45
CA SER A 10 6.53 -4.05 -14.46
C SER A 10 7.40 -3.01 -13.72
N SER A 11 7.06 -1.72 -13.81
CA SER A 11 7.83 -0.64 -13.15
C SER A 11 7.73 -0.67 -11.61
N CYS A 12 6.59 -1.08 -11.05
CA CYS A 12 6.41 -1.19 -9.60
C CYS A 12 6.94 -2.52 -9.03
N SER A 13 7.13 -3.54 -9.86
CA SER A 13 7.59 -4.87 -9.43
C SER A 13 9.04 -4.88 -8.96
N PHE A 14 9.94 -4.16 -9.63
CA PHE A 14 11.35 -4.11 -9.23
C PHE A 14 11.58 -3.43 -7.86
N PRO A 15 11.03 -2.23 -7.58
CA PRO A 15 11.13 -1.62 -6.26
C PRO A 15 10.53 -2.49 -5.15
N ILE A 16 9.45 -3.21 -5.43
CA ILE A 16 8.82 -4.16 -4.49
C ILE A 16 9.80 -5.28 -4.10
N VAL A 17 10.41 -5.93 -5.09
CA VAL A 17 11.40 -7.00 -4.87
C VAL A 17 12.62 -6.47 -4.13
N LEU A 18 13.08 -5.27 -4.50
CA LEU A 18 14.20 -4.61 -3.84
C LEU A 18 13.90 -4.31 -2.36
N VAL A 19 12.71 -3.80 -2.03
CA VAL A 19 12.27 -3.58 -0.65
C VAL A 19 12.27 -4.89 0.14
N SER A 20 11.74 -5.98 -0.43
CA SER A 20 11.74 -7.29 0.22
C SER A 20 13.16 -7.81 0.45
N PHE A 21 14.05 -7.67 -0.54
CA PHE A 21 15.44 -8.07 -0.42
C PHE A 21 16.19 -7.29 0.67
N LEU A 22 16.02 -5.96 0.72
CA LEU A 22 16.64 -5.12 1.74
C LEU A 22 16.09 -5.43 3.14
N ASN A 23 14.79 -5.69 3.28
CA ASN A 23 14.20 -6.14 4.55
C ASN A 23 14.77 -7.49 5.00
N PHE A 24 15.04 -8.41 4.07
CA PHE A 24 15.68 -9.68 4.40
C PHE A 24 17.11 -9.51 4.92
N ILE A 25 17.90 -8.65 4.30
CA ILE A 25 19.25 -8.34 4.81
C ILE A 25 19.15 -7.68 6.19
N LEU A 26 18.24 -6.72 6.38
CA LEU A 26 17.99 -6.09 7.67
C LEU A 26 17.58 -7.08 8.74
N PHE A 27 16.76 -8.08 8.41
CA PHE A 27 16.36 -9.15 9.32
C PHE A 27 17.57 -9.96 9.79
N ILE A 28 18.46 -10.34 8.87
CA ILE A 28 19.69 -11.07 9.19
C ILE A 28 20.61 -10.23 10.07
N LEU A 29 20.84 -8.96 9.72
CA LEU A 29 21.69 -8.07 10.51
C LEU A 29 21.13 -7.79 11.90
N SER A 30 19.82 -7.55 12.00
CA SER A 30 19.14 -7.34 13.30
C SER A 30 19.20 -8.59 14.18
N SER A 31 19.19 -9.77 13.57
CA SER A 31 19.36 -11.03 14.30
C SER A 31 20.82 -11.21 14.75
N ALA A 32 21.77 -10.86 13.88
CA ALA A 32 23.20 -10.96 14.17
C ALA A 32 23.67 -9.97 15.25
N SER A 33 23.09 -8.77 15.33
CA SER A 33 23.41 -7.76 16.36
C SER A 33 23.01 -8.18 17.78
N LEU A 34 22.15 -9.20 17.93
CA LEU A 34 21.85 -9.76 19.25
C LEU A 34 23.06 -10.50 19.85
N ALA A 35 23.89 -11.13 19.01
CA ALA A 35 25.02 -11.93 19.45
C ALA A 35 26.06 -11.13 20.27
N PRO A 36 26.61 -10.00 19.80
CA PRO A 36 27.57 -9.22 20.59
C PRO A 36 26.98 -8.69 21.90
N ILE A 37 25.68 -8.34 21.94
CA ILE A 37 25.01 -7.87 23.16
C ILE A 37 24.91 -8.97 24.20
N ILE A 38 24.48 -10.17 23.79
CA ILE A 38 24.40 -11.35 24.68
C ILE A 38 25.78 -11.79 25.11
N LEU A 39 26.74 -11.84 24.17
CA LEU A 39 28.11 -12.21 24.47
C LEU A 39 28.68 -11.26 25.52
N LEU A 40 28.59 -9.94 25.35
CA LEU A 40 29.21 -8.95 26.24
C LEU A 40 28.92 -9.17 27.73
N LYS A 41 27.67 -9.50 28.11
CA LYS A 41 27.30 -9.87 29.50
C LYS A 41 25.88 -10.46 29.56
N THR A 42 25.73 -11.59 30.27
CA THR A 42 24.43 -12.12 30.70
C THR A 42 24.35 -12.17 32.23
N PRO A 43 23.34 -11.56 32.89
CA PRO A 43 22.26 -10.76 32.31
C PRO A 43 22.75 -9.40 31.75
N PRO A 44 22.05 -8.81 30.75
CA PRO A 44 22.42 -7.53 30.17
C PRO A 44 22.32 -6.40 31.20
N THR A 45 23.19 -5.38 31.09
CA THR A 45 23.02 -4.13 31.84
C THR A 45 21.89 -3.29 31.25
N CYS A 46 21.44 -2.22 31.91
CA CYS A 46 20.37 -1.35 31.37
C CYS A 46 20.72 -0.81 29.96
N LEU A 47 22.00 -0.51 29.70
CA LEU A 47 22.47 -0.11 28.38
C LEU A 47 22.43 -1.27 27.38
N GLY A 48 22.82 -2.48 27.80
CA GLY A 48 22.68 -3.69 26.99
C GLY A 48 21.22 -4.00 26.64
N TRP A 49 20.29 -3.82 27.57
CA TRP A 49 18.85 -3.91 27.33
C TRP A 49 18.37 -2.88 26.31
N ALA A 50 18.86 -1.65 26.37
CA ALA A 50 18.50 -0.62 25.40
C ALA A 50 18.96 -0.97 23.98
N PHE A 51 20.17 -1.53 23.80
CA PHE A 51 20.60 -2.00 22.48
C PHE A 51 19.79 -3.21 22.02
N LEU A 52 19.46 -4.14 22.94
CA LEU A 52 18.66 -5.31 22.63
C LEU A 52 17.26 -4.92 22.17
N THR A 53 16.61 -3.93 22.81
CA THR A 53 15.29 -3.46 22.38
C THR A 53 15.33 -2.79 21.01
N VAL A 54 16.36 -1.98 20.71
CA VAL A 54 16.54 -1.38 19.38
C VAL A 54 16.70 -2.45 18.30
N SER A 55 17.50 -3.49 18.56
CA SER A 55 17.68 -4.62 17.64
C SER A 55 16.39 -5.43 17.47
N CYS A 56 15.63 -5.67 18.55
CA CYS A 56 14.32 -6.34 18.48
C CYS A 56 13.29 -5.53 17.67
N ILE A 57 13.21 -4.21 17.87
CA ILE A 57 12.31 -3.34 17.10
C ILE A 57 12.69 -3.37 15.61
N SER A 58 14.00 -3.34 15.31
CA SER A 58 14.52 -3.45 13.93
C SER A 58 14.15 -4.79 13.30
N LEU A 59 14.24 -5.88 14.05
CA LEU A 59 13.89 -7.23 13.62
C LEU A 59 12.38 -7.32 13.33
N LEU A 60 11.53 -6.85 14.25
CA LEU A 60 10.08 -6.80 14.05
C LEU A 60 9.70 -5.94 12.84
N SER A 61 10.33 -4.78 12.69
CA SER A 61 10.14 -3.90 11.55
C SER A 61 10.45 -4.62 10.24
N SER A 62 11.62 -5.27 10.13
CA SER A 62 12.00 -6.02 8.92
C SER A 62 11.08 -7.20 8.61
N PHE A 63 10.55 -7.88 9.64
CA PHE A 63 9.59 -8.96 9.47
C PHE A 63 8.24 -8.44 8.94
N ILE A 64 7.72 -7.36 9.52
CA ILE A 64 6.49 -6.71 9.06
C ILE A 64 6.69 -6.10 7.65
N GLY A 65 7.90 -5.66 7.32
CA GLY A 65 8.30 -5.12 6.03
C GLY A 65 7.96 -6.04 4.85
N PHE A 66 8.06 -7.37 5.02
CA PHE A 66 7.64 -8.34 4.01
C PHE A 66 6.15 -8.28 3.65
N TYR A 67 5.31 -7.90 4.62
CA TYR A 67 3.86 -7.83 4.47
C TYR A 67 3.34 -6.40 4.29
N SER A 68 4.22 -5.40 4.40
CA SER A 68 3.86 -3.98 4.37
C SER A 68 3.15 -3.52 3.09
N GLN A 69 3.30 -4.28 2.00
CA GLN A 69 2.69 -3.99 0.70
C GLN A 69 1.28 -4.58 0.52
N LEU A 70 0.84 -5.48 1.42
CA LEU A 70 -0.44 -6.19 1.31
C LEU A 70 -1.61 -5.35 1.85
N THR A 71 -1.39 -4.56 2.91
CA THR A 71 -2.47 -3.77 3.55
C THR A 71 -1.97 -2.41 4.02
N HIS A 72 -2.87 -1.40 4.00
CA HIS A 72 -2.57 -0.05 4.49
C HIS A 72 -2.18 -0.04 5.99
N PHE A 73 -2.78 -0.91 6.80
CA PHE A 73 -2.44 -1.05 8.22
C PHE A 73 -1.01 -1.56 8.41
N CYS A 74 -0.59 -2.56 7.61
CA CYS A 74 0.78 -3.05 7.64
C CYS A 74 1.79 -1.98 7.17
N PHE A 75 1.43 -1.15 6.19
CA PHE A 75 2.26 -0.02 5.76
C PHE A 75 2.49 0.99 6.90
N MET A 76 1.41 1.48 7.53
CA MET A 76 1.52 2.45 8.63
C MET A 76 2.30 1.90 9.82
N THR A 77 2.07 0.62 10.17
CA THR A 77 2.80 -0.06 11.25
C THR A 77 4.28 -0.21 10.90
N HIS A 78 4.59 -0.61 9.68
CA HIS A 78 5.97 -0.77 9.21
C HIS A 78 6.74 0.56 9.25
N VAL A 79 6.15 1.65 8.73
CA VAL A 79 6.76 2.99 8.74
C VAL A 79 6.98 3.48 10.18
N SER A 80 5.99 3.29 11.07
CA SER A 80 6.10 3.69 12.48
C SER A 80 7.23 2.95 13.20
N LEU A 81 7.37 1.65 12.95
CA LEU A 81 8.46 0.85 13.49
C LEU A 81 9.82 1.24 12.91
N LEU A 82 9.90 1.54 11.61
CA LEU A 82 11.14 2.04 10.99
C LEU A 82 11.58 3.37 11.63
N LEU A 83 10.67 4.33 11.78
CA LEU A 83 10.99 5.61 12.41
C LEU A 83 11.47 5.45 13.85
N THR A 84 10.78 4.61 14.62
CA THR A 84 11.16 4.29 16.00
C THR A 84 12.55 3.66 16.06
N SER A 85 12.83 2.72 15.14
CA SER A 85 14.12 2.05 15.02
C SER A 85 15.23 3.03 14.65
N LEU A 86 15.01 3.91 13.67
CA LEU A 86 15.97 4.94 13.26
C LEU A 86 16.35 5.87 14.41
N ILE A 87 15.36 6.33 15.19
CA ILE A 87 15.61 7.17 16.38
C ILE A 87 16.46 6.37 17.39
N GLY A 88 16.08 5.12 17.67
CA GLY A 88 16.82 4.25 18.58
C GLY A 88 18.27 4.01 18.15
N GLN A 89 18.49 3.76 16.85
CA GLN A 89 19.82 3.57 16.28
C GLN A 89 20.66 4.86 16.34
N ILE A 90 20.09 6.02 16.02
CA ILE A 90 20.81 7.30 16.15
C ILE A 90 21.26 7.51 17.60
N LEU A 91 20.35 7.30 18.56
CA LEU A 91 20.68 7.44 19.99
C LEU A 91 21.76 6.43 20.41
N ALA A 92 21.68 5.19 19.93
CA ALA A 92 22.66 4.14 20.21
C ALA A 92 24.04 4.46 19.63
N ILE A 93 24.10 4.87 18.36
CA ILE A 93 25.32 5.29 17.67
C ILE A 93 25.94 6.47 18.42
N VAL A 94 25.16 7.50 18.77
CA VAL A 94 25.65 8.66 19.51
C VAL A 94 26.19 8.24 20.88
N ALA A 95 25.52 7.34 21.60
CA ALA A 95 25.98 6.82 22.88
C ALA A 95 27.29 6.05 22.76
N LEU A 96 27.46 5.26 21.70
CA LEU A 96 28.67 4.47 21.44
C LEU A 96 29.85 5.34 20.99
N PHE A 97 29.62 6.34 20.13
CA PHE A 97 30.66 7.24 19.62
C PHE A 97 31.09 8.32 20.61
N ARG A 98 30.15 9.06 21.21
CA ARG A 98 30.50 10.19 22.08
C ARG A 98 30.98 9.76 23.46
N LYS A 99 30.55 8.59 23.92
CA LYS A 99 30.80 8.12 25.28
C LYS A 99 31.47 6.74 25.32
N GLU A 100 32.27 6.37 24.33
CA GLU A 100 32.90 5.02 24.21
C GLU A 100 33.44 4.47 25.55
N LYS A 101 34.26 5.26 26.27
CA LYS A 101 34.83 4.86 27.57
C LYS A 101 33.78 4.65 28.67
N SER A 102 32.76 5.50 28.71
CA SER A 102 31.66 5.41 29.68
C SER A 102 30.66 4.30 29.30
N SER A 103 30.46 4.06 28.02
CA SER A 103 29.60 2.98 27.52
C SER A 103 30.23 1.62 27.84
N LEU A 104 31.54 1.48 27.62
CA LEU A 104 32.31 0.30 28.04
C LEU A 104 32.27 0.08 29.55
N SER A 105 32.40 1.13 30.37
CA SER A 105 32.29 0.99 31.82
C SER A 105 30.87 0.63 32.29
N MET A 106 29.84 1.14 31.63
CA MET A 106 28.43 0.82 31.91
C MET A 106 28.03 -0.60 31.48
N LEU A 107 28.69 -1.17 30.47
CA LEU A 107 28.49 -2.56 30.05
C LEU A 107 29.03 -3.57 31.07
N LYS A 108 29.96 -3.16 31.96
CA LYS A 108 30.54 -4.00 33.03
C LYS A 108 30.92 -5.41 32.55
N SER A 109 31.51 -5.52 31.36
CA SER A 109 31.85 -6.81 30.76
C SER A 109 32.97 -7.49 31.56
N PRO A 110 32.87 -8.81 31.84
CA PRO A 110 33.95 -9.57 32.48
C PRO A 110 35.07 -9.98 31.51
N ARG A 111 34.94 -9.66 30.21
CA ARG A 111 35.94 -9.97 29.18
C ARG A 111 37.16 -9.06 29.24
N ASP A 112 38.21 -9.50 28.57
CA ASP A 112 39.38 -8.67 28.31
C ASP A 112 38.96 -7.34 27.66
N PRO A 113 39.49 -6.18 28.12
CA PRO A 113 39.11 -4.88 27.61
C PRO A 113 39.35 -4.70 26.10
N ARG A 114 40.28 -5.44 25.49
CA ARG A 114 40.49 -5.39 24.03
C ARG A 114 39.35 -6.08 23.28
N GLU A 115 38.93 -7.26 23.75
CA GLU A 115 37.80 -8.00 23.17
C GLU A 115 36.49 -7.23 23.33
N ALA A 116 36.21 -6.70 24.52
CA ALA A 116 35.01 -5.91 24.77
C ALA A 116 34.95 -4.66 23.88
N LYS A 117 36.10 -3.99 23.67
CA LYS A 117 36.20 -2.83 22.77
C LYS A 117 35.94 -3.21 21.31
N LEU A 118 36.47 -4.35 20.85
CA LEU A 118 36.22 -4.85 19.50
C LEU A 118 34.73 -5.17 19.28
N LEU A 119 34.10 -5.87 20.24
CA LEU A 119 32.67 -6.18 20.19
C LEU A 119 31.79 -4.92 20.14
N VAL A 120 32.11 -3.91 20.95
CA VAL A 120 31.39 -2.63 20.94
C VAL A 120 31.56 -1.88 19.61
N ARG A 121 32.76 -1.87 19.03
CA ARG A 121 32.99 -1.25 17.71
C ARG A 121 32.29 -1.99 16.59
N MET A 122 32.28 -3.33 16.65
CA MET A 122 31.57 -4.16 15.70
C MET A 122 30.07 -3.88 15.76
N GLU A 123 29.48 -3.87 16.95
CA GLU A 123 28.06 -3.54 17.15
C GLU A 123 27.73 -2.13 16.64
N CYS A 124 28.59 -1.15 16.91
CA CYS A 124 28.41 0.20 16.40
C CYS A 124 28.41 0.25 14.87
N GLY A 125 29.33 -0.48 14.23
CA GLY A 125 29.38 -0.61 12.77
C GLY A 125 28.13 -1.27 12.19
N VAL A 126 27.62 -2.31 12.85
CA VAL A 126 26.37 -2.98 12.47
C VAL A 126 25.18 -2.01 12.58
N LEU A 127 25.06 -1.27 13.68
CA LEU A 127 24.00 -0.27 13.86
C LEU A 127 24.05 0.84 12.79
N MET A 128 25.25 1.30 12.40
CA MET A 128 25.41 2.25 11.29
C MET A 128 24.95 1.67 9.95
N ALA A 129 25.34 0.43 9.65
CA ALA A 129 24.93 -0.25 8.42
C ALA A 129 23.40 -0.46 8.38
N MET A 130 22.81 -0.88 9.49
CA MET A 130 21.36 -1.02 9.66
C MET A 130 20.65 0.32 9.45
N PHE A 131 21.17 1.40 10.02
CA PHE A 131 20.62 2.76 9.86
C PHE A 131 20.55 3.19 8.39
N VAL A 132 21.67 3.09 7.67
CA VAL A 132 21.72 3.49 6.25
C VAL A 132 20.75 2.67 5.42
N MET A 133 20.69 1.35 5.66
CA MET A 133 19.76 0.49 4.93
C MET A 133 18.30 0.75 5.29
N GLN A 134 17.96 1.01 6.56
CA GLN A 134 16.61 1.36 6.96
C GLN A 134 16.13 2.67 6.34
N VAL A 135 17.00 3.68 6.20
CA VAL A 135 16.68 4.90 5.45
C VAL A 135 16.36 4.58 3.99
N GLY A 136 17.14 3.71 3.35
CA GLY A 136 16.87 3.24 1.99
C GLY A 136 15.52 2.51 1.88
N VAL A 137 15.22 1.62 2.82
CA VAL A 137 13.94 0.90 2.88
C VAL A 137 12.77 1.86 3.09
N LEU A 138 12.91 2.87 3.95
CA LEU A 138 11.88 3.88 4.19
C LEU A 138 11.56 4.65 2.90
N ILE A 139 12.59 5.15 2.21
CA ILE A 139 12.42 5.89 0.94
C ILE A 139 11.74 5.02 -0.11
N LEU A 140 12.23 3.79 -0.31
CA LEU A 140 11.68 2.87 -1.29
C LEU A 140 10.24 2.44 -0.94
N THR A 141 9.94 2.21 0.33
CA THR A 141 8.60 1.83 0.80
C THR A 141 7.61 2.97 0.54
N CYS A 142 7.99 4.22 0.83
CA CYS A 142 7.19 5.39 0.49
C CYS A 142 7.00 5.54 -1.02
N ALA A 143 8.06 5.38 -1.82
CA ALA A 143 7.98 5.45 -3.28
C ALA A 143 7.06 4.37 -3.87
N VAL A 144 7.17 3.13 -3.38
CA VAL A 144 6.28 2.01 -3.76
C VAL A 144 4.85 2.34 -3.38
N HIS A 145 4.61 2.83 -2.17
CA HIS A 145 3.27 3.19 -1.73
C HIS A 145 2.66 4.32 -2.57
N SER A 146 3.41 5.38 -2.88
CA SER A 146 2.95 6.44 -3.79
C SER A 146 2.67 5.93 -5.21
N CYS A 147 3.49 5.01 -5.71
CA CYS A 147 3.25 4.37 -7.00
C CYS A 147 1.95 3.54 -7.00
N LEU A 148 1.71 2.75 -5.95
CA LEU A 148 0.50 1.96 -5.79
C LEU A 148 -0.75 2.84 -5.65
N MET A 149 -0.68 3.93 -4.86
CA MET A 149 -1.77 4.89 -4.73
C MET A 149 -2.14 5.52 -6.08
N ARG A 150 -1.12 5.93 -6.86
CA ARG A 150 -1.34 6.48 -8.21
C ARG A 150 -1.91 5.44 -9.19
N GLU A 151 -1.61 4.15 -9.00
CA GLU A 151 -2.23 3.07 -9.77
C GLU A 151 -3.70 2.87 -9.39
N TYR A 152 -4.01 2.92 -8.10
CA TYR A 152 -5.38 2.79 -7.59
C TYR A 152 -6.28 3.92 -8.11
N GLU A 153 -5.83 5.17 -7.98
CA GLU A 153 -6.54 6.35 -8.51
C GLU A 153 -6.79 6.24 -10.02
N GLY A 154 -5.79 5.78 -10.78
CA GLY A 154 -5.93 5.58 -12.22
C GLY A 154 -6.93 4.47 -12.58
N LEU A 155 -7.00 3.40 -11.78
CA LEU A 155 -7.96 2.31 -11.97
C LEU A 155 -9.38 2.74 -11.61
N GLU A 156 -9.53 3.53 -10.55
CA GLU A 156 -10.82 4.10 -10.13
C GLU A 156 -11.37 5.06 -11.19
N ALA A 157 -10.53 5.94 -11.73
CA ALA A 157 -10.90 6.83 -12.84
C ALA A 157 -11.34 6.07 -14.11
N ASP A 158 -10.68 4.94 -14.44
CA ASP A 158 -11.07 4.11 -15.58
C ASP A 158 -12.42 3.42 -15.34
N LYS A 159 -12.66 2.90 -14.13
CA LYS A 159 -13.97 2.33 -13.73
C LYS A 159 -15.08 3.36 -13.84
N GLU A 160 -14.88 4.57 -13.29
CA GLU A 160 -15.85 5.66 -13.39
C GLU A 160 -16.13 6.05 -14.85
N ALA A 161 -15.10 6.10 -15.70
CA ALA A 161 -15.27 6.41 -17.12
C ALA A 161 -16.06 5.32 -17.86
N VAL A 162 -15.83 4.04 -17.54
CA VAL A 162 -16.58 2.91 -18.11
C VAL A 162 -18.03 2.94 -17.63
N GLU A 163 -18.28 3.21 -16.34
CA GLU A 163 -19.63 3.31 -15.79
C GLU A 163 -20.40 4.49 -16.38
N ARG A 164 -19.78 5.67 -16.53
CA ARG A 164 -20.39 6.82 -17.21
C ARG A 164 -20.72 6.54 -18.68
N LYS A 165 -19.82 5.86 -19.40
CA LYS A 165 -20.11 5.44 -20.79
C LYS A 165 -21.26 4.46 -20.85
N ARG A 166 -21.35 3.54 -19.89
CA ARG A 166 -22.45 2.57 -19.79
C ARG A 166 -23.77 3.26 -19.45
N SER A 167 -23.79 4.17 -18.48
CA SER A 167 -25.01 4.89 -18.07
C SER A 167 -25.54 5.76 -19.20
N MET A 168 -24.67 6.44 -19.94
CA MET A 168 -25.05 7.25 -21.10
C MET A 168 -25.68 6.40 -22.21
N ARG A 169 -25.17 5.19 -22.47
CA ARG A 169 -25.79 4.27 -23.44
C ARG A 169 -27.17 3.81 -22.99
N ILE A 170 -27.32 3.49 -21.70
CA ILE A 170 -28.63 3.07 -21.14
C ILE A 170 -29.63 4.23 -21.24
N ALA A 171 -29.23 5.45 -20.90
CA ALA A 171 -30.08 6.63 -21.00
C ALA A 171 -30.52 6.87 -22.45
N LYS A 172 -29.61 6.77 -23.42
CA LYS A 172 -29.93 6.91 -24.85
C LYS A 172 -30.93 5.85 -25.32
N VAL A 173 -30.73 4.58 -24.92
CA VAL A 173 -31.67 3.49 -25.25
C VAL A 173 -33.04 3.72 -24.61
N GLN A 174 -33.09 4.21 -23.37
CA GLN A 174 -34.35 4.57 -22.71
C GLN A 174 -35.07 5.70 -23.44
N GLU A 175 -34.36 6.77 -23.81
CA GLU A 175 -34.91 7.89 -24.58
C GLU A 175 -35.47 7.43 -25.94
N GLU A 176 -34.69 6.64 -26.70
CA GLU A 176 -35.13 6.05 -27.97
C GLU A 176 -36.37 5.15 -27.78
N SER A 177 -36.43 4.37 -26.70
CA SER A 177 -37.58 3.51 -26.40
C SER A 177 -38.84 4.30 -26.05
N MET A 178 -38.71 5.40 -25.29
CA MET A 178 -39.83 6.28 -24.94
C MET A 178 -40.35 7.01 -26.17
N ALA A 179 -39.47 7.50 -27.03
CA ALA A 179 -39.83 8.13 -28.29
C ALA A 179 -40.57 7.15 -29.22
N ASN A 180 -40.11 5.90 -29.31
CA ASN A 180 -40.78 4.86 -30.09
C ASN A 180 -42.15 4.48 -29.50
N ALA A 181 -42.26 4.38 -28.18
CA ALA A 181 -43.53 4.12 -27.50
C ALA A 181 -44.56 5.25 -27.73
N ALA A 182 -44.10 6.51 -27.69
CA ALA A 182 -44.93 7.67 -27.99
C ALA A 182 -45.43 7.67 -29.44
N LYS A 183 -44.55 7.39 -30.41
CA LYS A 183 -44.94 7.23 -31.82
C LYS A 183 -45.96 6.11 -32.02
N LEU A 184 -45.77 4.97 -31.35
CA LEU A 184 -46.71 3.85 -31.43
C LEU A 184 -48.09 4.21 -30.84
N ALA A 185 -48.13 4.96 -29.74
CA ALA A 185 -49.36 5.44 -29.14
C ALA A 185 -50.11 6.41 -30.08
N GLU A 186 -49.40 7.31 -30.75
CA GLU A 186 -49.96 8.24 -31.75
C GLU A 186 -50.52 7.50 -32.98
N ILE A 187 -49.82 6.49 -33.49
CA ILE A 187 -50.31 5.67 -34.61
C ILE A 187 -51.57 4.91 -34.18
N LYS A 188 -51.58 4.37 -32.96
CA LYS A 188 -52.72 3.62 -32.43
C LYS A 188 -53.94 4.52 -32.21
N SER A 189 -53.76 5.75 -31.73
CA SER A 189 -54.86 6.70 -31.58
C SER A 189 -55.44 7.13 -32.93
N LYS A 190 -54.59 7.44 -33.92
CA LYS A 190 -55.02 7.73 -35.30
C LYS A 190 -55.81 6.57 -35.91
N LYS A 191 -55.34 5.33 -35.73
CA LYS A 191 -56.04 4.12 -36.21
C LYS A 191 -57.39 3.89 -35.51
N LEU A 192 -57.51 4.24 -34.23
CA LEU A 192 -58.77 4.17 -33.50
C LEU A 192 -59.75 5.24 -34.00
N ASP A 193 -59.30 6.48 -34.21
CA ASP A 193 -60.13 7.56 -34.77
C ASP A 193 -60.66 7.21 -36.16
N GLU A 194 -59.80 6.68 -37.04
CA GLU A 194 -60.21 6.18 -38.36
C GLU A 194 -61.23 5.05 -38.27
N ARG A 195 -61.05 4.09 -37.35
CA ARG A 195 -62.04 3.03 -37.12
C ARG A 195 -63.39 3.59 -36.65
N VAL A 196 -63.38 4.55 -35.72
CA VAL A 196 -64.62 5.17 -35.23
C VAL A 196 -65.33 5.92 -36.35
N LYS A 197 -64.61 6.73 -37.14
CA LYS A 197 -65.16 7.40 -38.33
C LYS A 197 -65.72 6.43 -39.35
N SER A 198 -64.98 5.35 -39.66
CA SER A 198 -65.44 4.34 -40.62
C SER A 198 -66.72 3.64 -40.16
N LYS A 199 -66.82 3.32 -38.85
CA LYS A 199 -68.03 2.75 -38.28
C LYS A 199 -69.18 3.74 -38.35
N TYR A 200 -69.01 4.97 -37.87
CA TYR A 200 -70.07 5.99 -37.93
C TYR A 200 -70.60 6.21 -39.36
N GLY A 201 -69.72 6.25 -40.37
CA GLY A 201 -70.15 6.34 -41.78
C GLY A 201 -70.89 5.11 -42.32
N GLN A 202 -70.71 3.94 -41.69
CA GLN A 202 -71.41 2.71 -42.04
C GLN A 202 -72.79 2.64 -41.36
N TRP A 203 -72.92 3.08 -40.11
CA TRP A 203 -74.20 3.18 -39.40
C TRP A 203 -75.14 4.19 -40.07
N VAL A 204 -74.64 5.34 -40.51
CA VAL A 204 -75.43 6.36 -41.23
C VAL A 204 -75.95 5.86 -42.58
N LYS A 205 -75.28 4.91 -43.24
CA LYS A 205 -75.78 4.34 -44.50
C LYS A 205 -76.91 3.33 -44.31
N THR A 206 -76.93 2.59 -43.20
CA THR A 206 -77.98 1.61 -42.90
C THR A 206 -79.31 2.23 -42.45
N ASP A 207 -79.32 3.50 -42.06
CA ASP A 207 -80.55 4.18 -41.60
C ASP A 207 -81.36 4.85 -42.74
N PHE A 208 -80.89 4.77 -44.00
CA PHE A 208 -81.58 5.32 -45.18
C PHE A 208 -82.11 4.27 -46.18
N GLU A 209 -82.03 2.97 -45.85
CA GLU A 209 -82.61 1.85 -46.64
C GLU A 209 -83.77 1.16 -45.90
N GLY A 210 -84.63 1.96 -45.26
CA GLY A 210 -85.90 1.52 -44.66
C GLY A 210 -87.11 1.93 -45.51
#